data_AF-A0A2E9TDH4-F1
#
_entry.id   AF-A0A2E9TDH4-F1
#
_cell.length_a   1.000
_cell.length_b   1.000
_cell.length_c   1.000
_cell.angle_alpha   90.00
_cell.angle_beta   90.00
_cell.angle_gamma   90.00
#
_symmetry.space_group_name_H-M   'P 1'
#
loop_
_entity.id
_entity.type
_entity.pdbx_description
1 polymer ?
#
loop_
_entity_poly.entity_id
_entity_poly.type
_entity_poly.pdbx_seq_one_letter_code
_entity_poly.pdbx_strand_id
1 'polypeptide(L)'
;MATAELVELGIINIKLGDFLEVGDGPKGTRLVVEVREASLESERVNASLATRDAADWGTVSDNGKLMSLDVRFTLKTDDGEFIYVEYCGRGSLETGLIGAAPTFQTGSEKYSWLNTVQGAMAGQANLETGELVYRLYELKVTA
;
A
#
# COMPACT_ATOMS: atom_id res chain seq x y z
N MET A 1 28.31 7.62 -9.40
CA MET A 1 27.66 7.19 -8.13
C MET A 1 26.22 6.99 -8.51
N ALA A 2 25.62 5.86 -8.17
CA ALA A 2 24.25 5.60 -8.56
C ALA A 2 23.29 6.64 -7.98
N THR A 3 22.32 7.08 -8.77
CA THR A 3 21.22 7.97 -8.37
C THR A 3 19.88 7.29 -8.65
N ALA A 4 18.78 7.89 -8.21
CA ALA A 4 17.46 7.37 -8.52
C ALA A 4 16.44 8.49 -8.74
N GLU A 5 15.43 8.19 -9.55
CA GLU A 5 14.26 9.03 -9.77
C GLU A 5 12.96 8.25 -9.51
N LEU A 6 11.88 8.98 -9.20
CA LEU A 6 10.55 8.41 -9.05
C LEU A 6 9.75 8.68 -10.32
N VAL A 7 9.37 7.62 -11.02
CA VAL A 7 8.54 7.68 -12.22
C VAL A 7 7.14 7.24 -11.84
N GLU A 8 6.14 8.08 -12.11
CA GLU A 8 4.75 7.75 -11.77
C GLU A 8 4.29 6.50 -12.53
N LEU A 9 3.71 5.56 -11.80
CA LEU A 9 3.21 4.30 -12.32
C LEU A 9 1.69 4.30 -12.37
N GLY A 10 1.01 4.90 -11.39
CA GLY A 10 -0.45 4.94 -11.34
C GLY A 10 -0.99 5.41 -10.01
N ILE A 11 -2.29 5.19 -9.81
CA ILE A 11 -3.02 5.55 -8.58
C ILE A 11 -3.57 4.28 -7.95
N ILE A 12 -3.44 4.17 -6.62
CA ILE A 12 -4.13 3.15 -5.83
C ILE A 12 -5.21 3.83 -5.00
N ASN A 13 -6.46 3.42 -5.17
CA ASN A 13 -7.58 3.85 -4.35
C ASN A 13 -7.93 2.74 -3.36
N ILE A 14 -8.10 3.09 -2.09
CA ILE A 14 -8.39 2.18 -0.99
C ILE A 14 -9.64 2.66 -0.26
N LYS A 15 -10.52 1.71 0.08
CA LYS A 15 -11.56 1.90 1.09
C LYS A 15 -11.20 1.07 2.32
N LEU A 16 -10.94 1.74 3.43
CA LEU A 16 -10.73 1.12 4.73
C LEU A 16 -12.07 0.63 5.30
N GLY A 17 -12.02 -0.53 5.94
CA GLY A 17 -13.13 -1.14 6.65
C GLY A 17 -12.98 -0.97 8.17
N ASP A 18 -13.26 -2.04 8.90
CA ASP A 18 -13.23 -2.01 10.36
C ASP A 18 -11.81 -1.82 10.92
N PHE A 19 -11.73 -1.10 12.04
CA PHE A 19 -10.53 -0.91 12.83
C PHE A 19 -10.64 -1.76 14.09
N LEU A 20 -9.76 -2.76 14.19
CA LEU A 20 -9.62 -3.57 15.40
C LEU A 20 -8.38 -3.12 16.16
N GLU A 21 -8.60 -2.50 17.32
CA GLU A 21 -7.52 -2.30 18.29
C GLU A 21 -7.23 -3.62 19.01
N VAL A 22 -6.00 -4.11 18.84
CA VAL A 22 -5.51 -5.28 19.56
C VAL A 22 -5.01 -4.87 20.96
N GLY A 23 -4.50 -3.64 21.07
CA GLY A 23 -4.05 -3.02 22.32
C GLY A 23 -2.53 -2.83 22.39
N ASP A 24 -2.07 -2.43 23.56
CA ASP A 24 -0.66 -2.08 23.79
C ASP A 24 0.27 -3.30 23.76
N GLY A 25 1.39 -3.13 23.07
CA GLY A 25 2.44 -4.14 22.97
C GLY A 25 3.84 -3.53 23.08
N PRO A 26 4.89 -4.37 23.05
CA PRO A 26 6.28 -3.94 23.23
C PRO A 26 6.81 -3.01 22.13
N LYS A 27 6.03 -2.75 21.08
CA LYS A 27 6.39 -1.88 19.95
C LYS A 27 5.45 -0.68 19.77
N GLY A 28 4.51 -0.48 20.70
CA GLY A 28 3.39 0.46 20.58
C GLY A 28 2.05 -0.26 20.46
N THR A 29 0.98 0.51 20.28
CA THR A 29 -0.40 0.00 20.19
C THR A 29 -0.61 -0.68 18.83
N ARG A 30 -1.04 -1.94 18.84
CA ARG A 30 -1.29 -2.71 17.61
C ARG A 30 -2.72 -2.49 17.13
N LEU A 31 -2.84 -2.13 15.86
CA LEU A 31 -4.10 -2.04 15.13
C LEU A 31 -4.12 -3.07 14.00
N VAL A 32 -5.31 -3.56 13.67
CA VAL A 32 -5.60 -4.27 12.42
C VAL A 32 -6.68 -3.48 11.70
N VAL A 33 -6.37 -3.01 10.49
CA VAL A 33 -7.30 -2.22 9.67
C VAL A 33 -7.68 -3.04 8.45
N GLU A 34 -8.96 -3.35 8.29
CA GLU A 34 -9.46 -4.03 7.08
C GLU A 34 -9.28 -3.12 5.86
N VAL A 35 -8.78 -3.69 4.77
CA VAL A 35 -8.84 -3.06 3.45
C VAL A 35 -10.03 -3.68 2.72
N ARG A 36 -11.14 -2.95 2.71
CA ARG A 36 -12.42 -3.44 2.18
C ARG A 36 -12.43 -3.44 0.66
N GLU A 37 -11.85 -2.41 0.05
CA GLU A 37 -11.74 -2.26 -1.40
C GLU A 37 -10.36 -1.70 -1.75
N ALA A 38 -9.82 -2.15 -2.88
CA ALA A 38 -8.60 -1.62 -3.47
C ALA A 38 -8.73 -1.62 -4.99
N SER A 39 -8.31 -0.55 -5.66
CA SER A 39 -8.08 -0.51 -7.10
C SER A 39 -6.69 0.05 -7.41
N LEU A 40 -6.05 -0.47 -8.45
CA LEU A 40 -4.85 0.08 -9.07
C LEU A 40 -5.22 0.49 -10.49
N GLU A 41 -5.01 1.76 -10.81
CA GLU A 41 -5.30 2.35 -12.11
C GLU A 41 -4.01 2.90 -12.73
N SER A 42 -3.69 2.43 -13.94
CA SER A 42 -2.55 2.92 -14.71
C SER A 42 -2.68 2.61 -16.20
N GLU A 43 -1.78 3.17 -17.02
CA GLU A 43 -1.69 2.83 -18.45
C GLU A 43 -1.25 1.38 -18.70
N ARG A 44 -0.54 0.76 -17.75
CA ARG A 44 0.11 -0.56 -17.94
C ARG A 44 -0.59 -1.70 -17.22
N VAL A 45 -1.36 -1.40 -16.18
CA VAL A 45 -2.07 -2.38 -15.34
C VAL A 45 -3.29 -1.74 -14.70
N ASN A 46 -4.44 -2.38 -14.84
CA ASN A 46 -5.66 -2.06 -14.11
C ASN A 46 -6.07 -3.30 -13.32
N ALA A 47 -6.27 -3.13 -12.02
CA ALA A 47 -6.56 -4.25 -11.14
C ALA A 47 -7.42 -3.82 -9.96
N SER A 48 -8.12 -4.77 -9.36
CA SER A 48 -8.96 -4.56 -8.17
C SER A 48 -8.73 -5.67 -7.15
N LEU A 49 -9.13 -5.45 -5.91
CA LEU A 49 -8.95 -6.41 -4.83
C LEU A 49 -9.51 -7.81 -5.22
N ALA A 50 -8.66 -8.82 -5.18
CA ALA A 50 -8.97 -10.16 -5.67
C ALA A 50 -9.89 -10.95 -4.73
N THR A 51 -9.72 -10.73 -3.42
CA THR A 51 -10.43 -11.44 -2.35
C THR A 51 -10.42 -10.61 -1.07
N ARG A 52 -11.12 -11.06 -0.03
CA ARG A 52 -11.15 -10.42 1.28
C ARG A 52 -9.97 -10.90 2.16
N ASP A 53 -8.75 -10.70 1.68
CA ASP A 53 -7.49 -11.07 2.35
C ASP A 53 -6.68 -9.87 2.85
N ALA A 54 -7.22 -8.66 2.71
CA ALA A 54 -6.46 -7.44 2.77
C ALA A 54 -6.58 -6.72 4.12
N ALA A 55 -5.43 -6.40 4.72
CA ALA A 55 -5.38 -5.62 5.96
C ALA A 55 -4.01 -4.92 6.16
N ASP A 56 -4.03 -3.90 7.01
CA ASP A 56 -2.84 -3.29 7.62
C ASP A 56 -2.70 -3.73 9.08
N TRP A 57 -1.57 -4.35 9.41
CA TRP A 57 -1.21 -4.72 10.78
C TRP A 57 -0.39 -3.61 11.45
N GLY A 58 -0.98 -2.41 11.45
CA GLY A 58 -0.31 -1.20 11.86
C GLY A 58 0.11 -1.16 13.33
N THR A 59 1.13 -0.35 13.61
CA THR A 59 1.59 -0.10 14.98
C THR A 59 1.65 1.41 15.23
N VAL A 60 0.87 1.89 16.18
CA VAL A 60 0.80 3.29 16.57
C VAL A 60 1.87 3.58 17.62
N SER A 61 2.58 4.70 17.46
CA SER A 61 3.58 5.16 18.41
C SER A 61 2.94 5.55 19.75
N ASP A 62 3.71 5.47 20.84
CA ASP A 62 3.24 5.75 22.21
C ASP A 62 2.58 7.14 22.38
N ASN A 63 2.98 8.11 21.56
CA ASN A 63 2.39 9.46 21.57
C ASN A 63 1.15 9.62 20.67
N GLY A 64 0.70 8.55 20.01
CA GLY A 64 -0.49 8.52 19.15
C GLY A 64 -0.36 9.25 17.81
N LYS A 65 0.83 9.72 17.43
CA LYS A 65 0.99 10.61 16.25
C LYS A 65 1.44 9.90 14.97
N LEU A 66 2.17 8.80 15.11
CA LEU A 66 2.74 8.06 13.99
C LEU A 66 2.19 6.64 13.96
N MET A 67 1.97 6.15 12.75
CA MET A 67 1.64 4.75 12.50
C MET A 67 2.72 4.15 11.60
N SER A 68 3.29 3.02 12.02
CA SER A 68 4.06 2.15 11.14
C SER A 68 3.10 1.20 10.44
N LEU A 69 3.14 1.17 9.11
CA LEU A 69 2.27 0.32 8.29
C LEU A 69 2.92 -1.03 8.05
N ASP A 70 2.08 -2.05 7.90
CA ASP A 70 2.47 -3.43 7.59
C ASP A 70 1.34 -4.14 6.81
N VAL A 71 1.31 -3.94 5.49
CA VAL A 71 0.13 -4.24 4.65
C VAL A 71 0.38 -5.40 3.71
N ARG A 72 -0.66 -6.22 3.51
CA ARG A 72 -0.74 -7.22 2.44
C ARG A 72 -2.11 -7.22 1.78
N PHE A 73 -2.14 -7.45 0.47
CA PHE A 73 -3.35 -7.81 -0.27
C PHE A 73 -3.02 -8.42 -1.64
N THR A 74 -4.01 -9.05 -2.25
CA THR A 74 -3.91 -9.55 -3.63
C THR A 74 -4.81 -8.74 -4.56
N LEU A 75 -4.26 -8.25 -5.67
CA LEU A 75 -5.03 -7.64 -6.75
C LEU A 75 -5.26 -8.65 -7.88
N LYS A 76 -6.41 -8.53 -8.55
CA LYS A 76 -6.76 -9.22 -9.78
C LYS A 76 -6.90 -8.20 -10.90
N THR A 77 -6.17 -8.41 -12.00
CA THR A 77 -6.23 -7.55 -13.18
C THR A 77 -7.54 -7.75 -13.96
N ASP A 78 -7.86 -6.79 -14.80
CA ASP A 78 -9.04 -6.83 -15.69
C ASP A 78 -9.02 -8.02 -16.67
N ASP A 79 -7.83 -8.51 -17.04
CA ASP A 79 -7.61 -9.68 -17.87
C ASP A 79 -7.40 -11.00 -17.10
N GLY A 80 -7.55 -10.97 -15.77
CA GLY A 80 -7.68 -12.18 -14.94
C GLY A 80 -6.42 -12.70 -14.27
N GLU A 81 -5.31 -11.96 -14.34
CA GLU A 81 -4.04 -12.26 -13.69
C GLU A 81 -4.02 -11.76 -12.23
N PHE A 82 -3.11 -12.27 -11.41
CA PHE A 82 -3.01 -11.91 -9.99
C PHE A 82 -1.68 -11.26 -9.63
N ILE A 83 -1.73 -10.28 -8.73
CA ILE A 83 -0.57 -9.53 -8.23
C ILE A 83 -0.69 -9.46 -6.72
N TYR A 84 0.19 -10.15 -6.00
CA TYR A 84 0.35 -9.97 -4.57
C TYR A 84 1.13 -8.67 -4.30
N VAL A 85 0.66 -7.89 -3.34
CA VAL A 85 1.25 -6.61 -2.93
C VAL A 85 1.52 -6.66 -1.44
N GLU A 86 2.73 -6.31 -1.05
CA GLU A 86 3.07 -6.04 0.34
C GLU A 86 3.87 -4.75 0.47
N TYR A 87 3.65 -4.04 1.57
CA TYR A 87 4.38 -2.81 1.84
C TYR A 87 4.47 -2.48 3.31
N CYS A 88 5.57 -1.79 3.64
CA CYS A 88 5.75 -1.07 4.88
C CYS A 88 5.78 0.43 4.61
N GLY A 89 5.48 1.22 5.63
CA GLY A 89 5.44 2.67 5.51
C GLY A 89 5.32 3.38 6.86
N ARG A 90 5.25 4.70 6.80
CA ARG A 90 4.99 5.57 7.96
C ARG A 90 3.88 6.55 7.60
N GLY A 91 2.86 6.62 8.45
CA GLY A 91 1.75 7.54 8.35
C GLY A 91 1.73 8.52 9.52
N SER A 92 1.38 9.77 9.27
CA SER A 92 0.99 10.71 10.32
C SER A 92 -0.50 10.58 10.57
N LEU A 93 -0.88 10.26 11.80
CA LEU A 93 -2.30 10.21 12.20
C LEU A 93 -2.90 11.62 12.37
N GLU A 94 -2.06 12.65 12.47
CA GLU A 94 -2.49 14.05 12.56
C GLU A 94 -2.85 14.65 11.19
N THR A 95 -2.11 14.29 10.13
CA THR A 95 -2.32 14.86 8.79
C THR A 95 -2.94 13.89 7.80
N GLY A 96 -2.96 12.58 8.12
CA GLY A 96 -3.36 11.51 7.19
C GLY A 96 -2.34 11.26 6.06
N LEU A 97 -1.18 11.94 6.07
CA LEU A 97 -0.15 11.73 5.05
C LEU A 97 0.64 10.46 5.32
N ILE A 98 0.89 9.68 4.27
CA ILE A 98 1.56 8.38 4.34
C ILE A 98 2.67 8.29 3.30
N GLY A 99 3.86 7.85 3.71
CA GLY A 99 4.91 7.39 2.81
C GLY A 99 5.08 5.88 2.93
N ALA A 100 5.04 5.15 1.82
CA ALA A 100 5.18 3.69 1.82
C ALA A 100 6.04 3.18 0.63
N ALA A 101 6.51 1.94 0.72
CA ALA A 101 7.36 1.33 -0.30
C ALA A 101 6.83 -0.06 -0.65
N PRO A 102 5.94 -0.17 -1.65
CA PRO A 102 5.39 -1.46 -2.05
C PRO A 102 6.34 -2.27 -2.93
N THR A 103 6.16 -3.58 -2.82
CA THR A 103 6.74 -4.58 -3.71
C THR A 103 5.64 -5.49 -4.23
N PHE A 104 5.91 -6.16 -5.34
CA PHE A 104 4.92 -6.91 -6.09
C PHE A 104 5.41 -8.31 -6.40
N GLN A 105 4.50 -9.28 -6.39
CA GLN A 105 4.78 -10.65 -6.82
C GLN A 105 3.65 -11.15 -7.73
N THR A 106 4.02 -11.65 -8.91
CA THR A 106 3.08 -12.24 -9.87
C THR A 106 3.72 -13.39 -10.64
N GLY A 107 2.91 -14.41 -10.93
CA GLY A 107 3.27 -15.51 -11.84
C GLY A 107 2.95 -15.22 -13.31
N SER A 108 2.36 -14.06 -13.61
CA SER A 108 1.97 -13.68 -14.97
C SER A 108 3.18 -13.38 -15.86
N GLU A 109 3.23 -13.96 -17.05
CA GLU A 109 4.25 -13.57 -18.04
C GLU A 109 4.07 -12.11 -18.49
N LYS A 110 2.82 -11.68 -18.71
CA LYS A 110 2.46 -10.32 -19.13
C LYS A 110 2.86 -9.26 -18.10
N TYR A 111 2.64 -9.54 -16.83
CA TYR A 111 2.93 -8.60 -15.73
C TYR A 111 4.24 -8.90 -15.00
N SER A 112 5.08 -9.79 -15.53
CA SER A 112 6.36 -10.21 -14.93
C SER A 112 7.31 -9.05 -14.62
N TRP A 113 7.18 -7.92 -15.32
CA TRP A 113 7.93 -6.70 -15.06
C TRP A 113 7.68 -6.11 -13.66
N LEU A 114 6.51 -6.35 -13.04
CA LEU A 114 6.22 -5.88 -11.68
C LEU A 114 7.12 -6.54 -10.64
N ASN A 115 7.59 -7.77 -10.90
CA ASN A 115 8.51 -8.48 -10.01
C ASN A 115 9.86 -7.78 -9.85
N THR A 116 10.21 -6.83 -10.74
CA THR A 116 11.46 -6.06 -10.67
C THR A 116 11.26 -4.64 -10.13
N VAL A 117 10.02 -4.24 -9.81
CA VAL A 117 9.71 -2.87 -9.39
C VAL A 117 9.95 -2.71 -7.90
N GLN A 118 10.83 -1.78 -7.54
CA GLN A 118 10.81 -1.16 -6.21
C GLN A 118 9.84 0.02 -6.25
N GLY A 119 8.73 -0.09 -5.52
CA GLY A 119 7.73 0.97 -5.46
C GLY A 119 8.04 2.03 -4.40
N ALA A 120 7.49 3.22 -4.62
CA ALA A 120 7.30 4.26 -3.60
C ALA A 120 5.88 4.83 -3.72
N MET A 121 5.25 5.16 -2.59
CA MET A 121 3.90 5.71 -2.56
C MET A 121 3.83 6.97 -1.71
N ALA A 122 3.14 7.99 -2.24
CA ALA A 122 2.70 9.16 -1.49
C ALA A 122 1.19 9.06 -1.30
N GLY A 123 0.75 8.93 -0.06
CA GLY A 123 -0.63 8.66 0.32
C GLY A 123 -1.28 9.77 1.13
N GLN A 124 -2.60 9.89 0.98
CA GLN A 124 -3.46 10.73 1.81
C GLN A 124 -4.68 9.90 2.25
N ALA A 125 -4.81 9.71 3.55
CA ALA A 125 -5.98 9.11 4.18
C ALA A 125 -6.95 10.20 4.65
N ASN A 126 -8.24 9.95 4.47
CA ASN A 126 -9.34 10.56 5.21
C ASN A 126 -9.88 9.50 6.17
N LEU A 127 -9.51 9.61 7.45
CA LEU A 127 -9.87 8.63 8.48
C LEU A 127 -11.36 8.67 8.85
N GLU A 128 -12.06 9.78 8.59
CA GLU A 128 -13.50 9.88 8.84
C GLU A 128 -14.31 9.11 7.79
N THR A 129 -13.90 9.17 6.53
CA THR A 129 -14.58 8.47 5.44
C THR A 129 -14.00 7.08 5.18
N GLY A 130 -12.80 6.79 5.68
CA GLY A 130 -12.04 5.58 5.35
C GLY A 130 -11.48 5.58 3.92
N GLU A 131 -11.49 6.71 3.22
CA GLU A 131 -10.91 6.82 1.88
C GLU A 131 -9.40 7.06 1.97
N LEU A 132 -8.63 6.33 1.18
CA LEU A 132 -7.18 6.47 1.11
C LEU A 132 -6.74 6.39 -0.34
N VAL A 133 -5.99 7.39 -0.80
CA VAL A 133 -5.44 7.44 -2.15
C VAL A 133 -3.93 7.47 -2.07
N TYR A 134 -3.28 6.58 -2.82
CA TYR A 134 -1.84 6.60 -3.06
C TYR A 134 -1.54 6.98 -4.50
N ARG A 135 -0.58 7.86 -4.69
CA ARG A 135 0.15 7.96 -5.96
C ARG A 135 1.33 7.00 -5.91
N LEU A 136 1.36 6.06 -6.84
CA LEU A 136 2.37 5.02 -6.93
C LEU A 136 3.45 5.41 -7.93
N TYR A 137 4.70 5.20 -7.53
CA TYR A 137 5.89 5.45 -8.33
C TYR A 137 6.77 4.20 -8.41
N GLU A 138 7.44 4.01 -9.55
CA GLU A 138 8.59 3.14 -9.69
C GLU A 138 9.86 3.92 -9.35
N LEU A 139 10.72 3.36 -8.50
CA LEU A 139 12.06 3.86 -8.25
C LEU A 139 13.01 3.36 -9.35
N LYS A 140 13.46 4.27 -10.22
CA LYS A 140 14.43 3.99 -11.29
C LYS A 140 15.84 4.34 -10.84
N VAL A 141 16.71 3.35 -10.71
CA VAL A 141 18.13 3.57 -10.40
C VAL A 141 18.91 3.83 -11.69
N THR A 142 19.73 4.88 -11.72
CA THR A 142 20.67 5.20 -12.80
C THR A 142 22.10 5.27 -12.25
N ALA A 143 23.11 5.11 -13.11
CA ALA A 143 24.52 4.92 -12.71
C ALA A 143 25.45 6.04 -13.20
#